data_AF-A0A833A299-F1
#
_entry.id   AF-A0A833A299-F1
#
_cell.length_a   1.000
_cell.length_b   1.000
_cell.length_c   1.000
_cell.angle_alpha   90.00
_cell.angle_beta   90.00
_cell.angle_gamma   90.00
#
_symmetry.space_group_name_H-M   'P 1'
#
loop_
_entity.id
_entity.type
_entity.pdbx_description
1 polymer ?
#
loop_
_entity_poly.entity_id
_entity_poly.type
_entity_poly.pdbx_seq_one_letter_code
_entity_poly.pdbx_strand_id
1 'polypeptide(L)' 'TYTIDATGIALDVLGVPIVNTTMLGAFVGATKLISLESLKRAILDTFKGKLGEKNAKAAEVAYSIISEN' A
#
# COMPACT_ATOMS: atom_id res chain seq x y z
N THR A 1 -16.31 -4.12 8.59
CA THR A 1 -15.83 -4.15 7.19
C THR A 1 -15.08 -2.85 6.94
N TYR A 2 -14.03 -2.87 6.13
CA TYR A 2 -13.20 -1.70 5.83
C TYR A 2 -13.39 -1.29 4.37
N THR A 3 -13.42 0.02 4.10
CA THR A 3 -13.60 0.58 2.76
C THR A 3 -12.56 1.67 2.53
N ILE A 4 -11.89 1.66 1.36
CA ILE A 4 -10.94 2.69 0.95
C ILE A 4 -11.11 3.04 -0.53
N ASP A 5 -10.75 4.28 -0.91
CA ASP A 5 -10.60 4.65 -2.31
C ASP A 5 -9.20 4.24 -2.82
N ALA A 6 -9.05 2.96 -3.13
CA ALA A 6 -7.77 2.43 -3.59
C ALA A 6 -7.34 3.02 -4.95
N THR A 7 -8.31 3.36 -5.81
CA THR A 7 -8.06 3.95 -7.13
C THR A 7 -7.53 5.37 -6.99
N GLY A 8 -8.15 6.20 -6.15
CA GLY A 8 -7.67 7.55 -5.85
C GLY A 8 -6.25 7.54 -5.31
N ILE A 9 -5.96 6.69 -4.31
CA ILE A 9 -4.62 6.54 -3.75
C ILE A 9 -3.60 6.10 -4.82
N ALA A 10 -3.97 5.15 -5.69
CA ALA A 10 -3.07 4.70 -6.76
C ALA A 10 -2.78 5.82 -7.78
N LEU A 11 -3.79 6.61 -8.14
CA LEU A 11 -3.61 7.77 -9.02
C LEU A 11 -2.72 8.84 -8.38
N ASP A 12 -2.93 9.16 -7.11
CA ASP A 12 -2.16 10.19 -6.39
C ASP A 12 -0.69 9.79 -6.19
N VAL A 13 -0.43 8.53 -5.87
CA VAL A 13 0.93 8.05 -5.53
C VAL A 13 1.67 7.48 -6.73
N LEU A 14 1.01 6.64 -7.53
CA LEU A 14 1.64 5.94 -8.66
C LEU A 14 1.51 6.73 -9.96
N GLY A 15 0.41 7.48 -10.13
CA GLY A 15 0.03 8.14 -11.38
C GLY A 15 -0.76 7.25 -12.35
N VAL A 16 -1.08 6.02 -11.94
CA VAL A 16 -1.82 5.03 -12.74
C VAL A 16 -2.79 4.26 -11.85
N PRO A 17 -3.95 3.80 -12.37
CA PRO A 17 -4.99 3.15 -11.56
C PRO A 17 -4.67 1.66 -11.28
N ILE A 18 -3.46 1.36 -10.79
CA ILE A 18 -3.03 0.00 -10.41
C ILE A 18 -3.04 -0.10 -8.88
N VAL A 19 -4.00 -0.85 -8.34
CA VAL A 19 -4.35 -0.76 -6.91
C VAL A 19 -3.72 -1.86 -6.03
N ASN A 20 -2.97 -2.80 -6.61
CA ASN A 20 -2.54 -4.02 -5.91
C ASN A 20 -1.79 -3.75 -4.60
N THR A 21 -0.78 -2.87 -4.62
CA THR A 21 0.05 -2.56 -3.45
C THR A 21 -0.70 -1.68 -2.44
N THR A 22 -1.58 -0.79 -2.91
CA THR A 22 -2.55 -0.09 -2.08
C THR A 22 -3.45 -1.06 -1.30
N MET A 23 -4.02 -2.06 -1.98
CA MET A 23 -4.88 -3.08 -1.35
C MET A 23 -4.12 -3.95 -0.35
N LEU A 24 -2.86 -4.30 -0.63
CA LEU A 24 -1.99 -4.99 0.34
C LEU A 24 -1.75 -4.14 1.59
N GLY A 25 -1.51 -2.84 1.42
CA GLY A 25 -1.40 -1.89 2.52
C GLY A 25 -2.64 -1.88 3.42
N ALA A 26 -3.81 -1.78 2.78
CA ALA A 26 -5.11 -1.83 3.48
C ALA A 26 -5.32 -3.14 4.23
N PHE A 27 -5.00 -4.27 3.60
CA PHE A 27 -5.09 -5.59 4.22
C PHE A 27 -4.20 -5.70 5.46
N VAL A 28 -2.95 -5.26 5.36
CA VAL A 28 -2.02 -5.27 6.49
C VAL A 28 -2.50 -4.34 7.61
N GLY A 29 -3.03 -3.17 7.25
CA GLY A 29 -3.63 -2.23 8.20
C GLY A 29 -4.80 -2.83 8.98
N ALA A 30 -5.71 -3.52 8.28
CA ALA A 30 -6.94 -4.06 8.85
C ALA A 30 -6.69 -5.30 9.72
N THR A 31 -5.76 -6.16 9.29
CA THR A 31 -5.59 -7.48 9.90
C THR A 31 -4.49 -7.52 10.95
N LYS A 32 -3.48 -6.64 10.84
CA LYS A 32 -2.27 -6.64 11.69
C LYS A 32 -1.50 -7.97 11.72
N LEU A 33 -1.78 -8.89 10.78
CA LEU A 33 -1.13 -10.21 10.68
C LEU A 33 0.34 -10.12 10.26
N ILE A 34 0.72 -9.00 9.63
CA ILE A 34 2.06 -8.74 9.12
C ILE A 34 2.45 -7.32 9.51
N SER A 35 3.74 -7.04 9.67
CA SER A 35 4.20 -5.67 9.91
C SER A 35 4.22 -4.86 8.60
N LEU A 36 3.98 -3.55 8.69
CA LEU A 36 4.14 -2.64 7.55
C LEU A 36 5.56 -2.70 6.97
N GLU A 37 6.57 -2.79 7.82
CA GLU A 37 7.98 -2.87 7.41
C GLU A 37 8.29 -4.14 6.60
N SER A 38 7.71 -5.28 6.99
CA SER A 38 7.82 -6.53 6.23
C SER A 38 7.18 -6.40 4.85
N LEU A 39 6.00 -5.77 4.75
CA LEU A 39 5.33 -5.52 3.47
C LEU A 39 6.17 -4.61 2.57
N LYS A 40 6.65 -3.47 3.11
CA LYS A 40 7.48 -2.51 2.36
C LYS A 40 8.75 -3.18 1.83
N ARG A 41 9.42 -4.00 2.66
CA ARG A 41 10.60 -4.77 2.23
C ARG A 41 10.28 -5.70 1.06
N ALA A 42 9.21 -6.49 1.16
CA ALA A 42 8.80 -7.40 0.08
C ALA A 42 8.48 -6.65 -1.24
N ILE A 43 7.86 -5.48 -1.15
CA ILE A 43 7.58 -4.63 -2.32
C ILE A 43 8.88 -4.12 -2.95
N LEU A 44 9.84 -3.65 -2.14
CA LEU A 44 11.14 -3.15 -2.62
C LEU A 44 12.00 -4.27 -3.24
N ASP A 45 11.89 -5.49 -2.72
CA ASP A 45 12.57 -6.67 -3.30
C ASP A 45 11.94 -7.09 -4.64
N THR A 46 10.62 -6.87 -4.81
CA THR A 46 9.87 -7.23 -6.03
C THR A 46 10.05 -6.20 -7.15
N PHE A 47 9.98 -4.91 -6.81
CA PHE A 47 10.01 -3.82 -7.78
C PHE A 47 11.25 -2.94 -7.60
N LYS A 48 12.07 -2.80 -8.64
CA LYS A 48 13.33 -2.06 -8.56
C LYS A 48 13.16 -0.55 -8.69
N GLY A 49 14.04 0.19 -8.02
CA GLY A 49 14.17 1.65 -8.14
C GLY A 49 12.90 2.41 -7.74
N LYS A 50 12.64 3.53 -8.44
CA LYS A 50 11.50 4.43 -8.16
C LYS A 50 10.14 3.73 -8.18
N LEU A 51 10.00 2.66 -8.95
CA LEU A 51 8.74 1.91 -8.99
C LEU A 51 8.47 1.21 -7.66
N GLY A 52 9.48 0.61 -7.04
CA GLY A 52 9.37 -0.01 -5.72
C GLY A 52 9.06 1.02 -4.63
N GLU A 53 9.75 2.16 -4.64
CA GLU A 53 9.50 3.25 -3.70
C GLU A 53 8.06 3.75 -3.77
N LYS A 54 7.54 3.98 -5.00
CA LYS A 54 6.16 4.41 -5.21
C LYS A 54 5.14 3.36 -4.75
N ASN A 55 5.37 2.09 -5.08
CA ASN A 55 4.50 0.99 -4.64
C ASN A 55 4.50 0.83 -3.11
N ALA A 56 5.67 0.93 -2.48
CA ALA A 56 5.79 0.86 -1.03
C ALA A 56 5.07 2.06 -0.36
N LYS A 57 5.13 3.23 -0.98
CA LYS A 57 4.40 4.42 -0.51
C LYS A 57 2.90 4.25 -0.63
N ALA A 58 2.40 3.71 -1.73
CA ALA A 58 0.96 3.47 -1.92
C ALA A 58 0.42 2.49 -0.87
N ALA A 59 1.17 1.43 -0.57
CA ALA A 59 0.86 0.51 0.52
C ALA A 59 0.87 1.19 1.89
N GLU A 60 1.86 2.04 2.18
CA GLU A 60 1.96 2.79 3.44
C GLU A 60 0.76 3.73 3.64
N VAL A 61 0.35 4.48 2.60
CA VAL A 61 -0.81 5.38 2.68
C VAL A 61 -2.09 4.61 3.02
N ALA A 62 -2.33 3.49 2.33
CA ALA A 62 -3.50 2.66 2.61
C ALA A 62 -3.45 2.01 4.00
N TYR A 63 -2.27 1.59 4.45
CA TYR A 63 -2.07 1.09 5.80
C TYR A 63 -2.46 2.15 6.84
N SER A 64 -2.00 3.40 6.70
CA SER A 64 -2.29 4.46 7.66
C SER A 64 -3.78 4.77 7.74
N ILE A 65 -4.45 4.92 6.58
CA ILE A 65 -5.90 5.20 6.52
C ILE A 65 -6.70 4.13 7.27
N ILE A 66 -6.37 2.85 7.07
CA ILE A 66 -7.07 1.75 7.74
C ILE A 66 -6.68 1.64 9.22
N SER A 67 -5.42 1.88 9.56
CA SER A 67 -4.90 1.69 10.92
C SER A 67 -5.40 2.73 11.91
N GLU A 68 -5.86 3.87 11.43
CA GLU A 68 -6.43 4.97 12.21
C GLU A 68 -7.96 4.84 12.40
N ASN A 69 -8.60 3.84 11.77
CA ASN A 69 -10.03 3.53 11.88
C ASN A 69 -10.29 2.21 12.63
#